data_AF-A0AAV8D2D2-F1
#
_entry.id   AF-A0AAV8D2D2-F1
#
_cell.length_a   1.000
_cell.length_b   1.000
_cell.length_c   1.000
_cell.angle_alpha   90.00
_cell.angle_beta   90.00
_cell.angle_gamma   90.00
#
_symmetry.space_group_name_H-M   'P 1'
#
loop_
_entity.id
_entity.type
_entity.pdbx_description
1 polymer ?
#
loop_
_entity_poly.entity_id
_entity_poly.type
_entity_poly.pdbx_seq_one_letter_code
_entity_poly.pdbx_strand_id
1 'polypeptide(L)'
;MAFCNALEDVINTFVDPPALRPSVDPRNVLSGNFAPVDELPPTRCPVTRGTIPPCLVGGTYIRNGPNPQHLPRGPHHLFDGDGMLHSLLFSADGRLYALGEPDLPYAVHVDPITGEVSTLGRQDFSGRLKMGMTAHPKKDSVTGETFAFRYGLVPPFLTYFYFDSAGNKLADVPIFSVQQLSFMHDFAITKNYAVFSDVQLVMKLMDMVLGNHAPVGSDQKKVPRLGVLPRYATNESEIRWFDVPGFNMMHSVNAWEEESANGEKYLVLVGPNVLSIEHMLDDLNLVHSNVEMVRINLNTGVVSRKPLSAANLDFPVIHPGYVGRKNRYAYLASMANPMPKVSGVVKLDFSRIDTGNCVVASRDFGPRCYGGQPFFVPNDGSEEEDDGYLVSYVHNEETDESTFVVMDARSPTLEIVAEVLLPDRVSYGFHGLFVSKAELLSQRRFS
;
A
#
# COMPACT_ATOMS: atom_id res chain seq x y z
N MET A 1 30.89 -27.82 -39.09
CA MET A 1 29.63 -27.09 -39.39
C MET A 1 28.52 -27.32 -38.36
N ALA A 2 28.44 -28.46 -37.65
CA ALA A 2 27.39 -28.69 -36.65
C ALA A 2 27.58 -27.95 -35.30
N PHE A 3 28.81 -27.59 -34.92
CA PHE A 3 29.10 -26.91 -33.64
C PHE A 3 28.79 -25.40 -33.69
N CYS A 4 28.90 -24.77 -34.87
CA CYS A 4 28.56 -23.36 -35.04
C CYS A 4 27.04 -23.13 -35.03
N ASN A 5 26.25 -24.04 -35.61
CA ASN A 5 24.79 -23.93 -35.60
C ASN A 5 24.18 -24.12 -34.20
N ALA A 6 24.76 -25.00 -33.36
CA ALA A 6 24.31 -25.15 -31.97
C ALA A 6 24.65 -23.92 -31.11
N LEU A 7 25.75 -23.23 -31.41
CA LEU A 7 26.11 -21.98 -30.76
C LEU A 7 25.25 -20.81 -31.29
N GLU A 8 24.92 -20.78 -32.57
CA GLU A 8 23.94 -19.85 -33.16
C GLU A 8 22.52 -20.08 -32.63
N ASP A 9 22.08 -21.31 -32.40
CA ASP A 9 20.78 -21.60 -31.78
C ASP A 9 20.77 -21.21 -30.30
N VAL A 10 21.84 -21.46 -29.54
CA VAL A 10 21.95 -20.98 -28.15
C VAL A 10 22.00 -19.45 -28.11
N ILE A 11 22.73 -18.81 -29.04
CA ILE A 11 22.76 -17.35 -29.16
C ILE A 11 21.40 -16.83 -29.59
N ASN A 12 20.71 -17.39 -30.58
CA ASN A 12 19.37 -16.94 -31.01
C ASN A 12 18.31 -17.18 -29.92
N THR A 13 18.44 -18.23 -29.10
CA THR A 13 17.55 -18.49 -27.96
C THR A 13 17.83 -17.55 -26.78
N PHE A 14 19.05 -16.97 -26.67
CA PHE A 14 19.45 -16.03 -25.62
C PHE A 14 19.49 -14.55 -26.07
N VAL A 15 19.54 -14.27 -27.38
CA VAL A 15 19.62 -12.93 -27.98
C VAL A 15 18.24 -12.44 -28.37
N ASP A 16 17.34 -13.32 -28.80
CA ASP A 16 15.90 -13.04 -28.84
C ASP A 16 15.23 -13.91 -27.77
N PRO A 17 15.14 -13.43 -26.51
CA PRO A 17 14.32 -14.12 -25.53
C PRO A 17 12.91 -14.32 -26.11
N PRO A 18 12.26 -15.47 -25.86
CA PRO A 18 10.88 -15.67 -26.30
C PRO A 18 10.04 -14.46 -25.91
N ALA A 19 9.15 -14.02 -26.79
CA ALA A 19 8.35 -12.82 -26.59
C ALA A 19 7.84 -12.76 -25.15
N LEU A 20 8.35 -11.79 -24.39
CA LEU A 20 8.02 -11.66 -22.99
C LEU A 20 6.52 -11.45 -22.84
N ARG A 21 5.94 -12.05 -21.79
CA ARG A 21 4.55 -11.78 -21.45
C ARG A 21 4.41 -10.28 -21.15
N PRO A 22 3.30 -9.62 -21.52
CA PRO A 22 3.15 -8.18 -21.32
C PRO A 22 3.39 -7.71 -19.89
N SER A 23 3.03 -8.51 -18.87
CA SER A 23 3.25 -8.21 -17.45
C SER A 23 4.71 -8.19 -17.00
N VAL A 24 5.63 -8.70 -17.82
CA VAL A 24 7.07 -8.72 -17.52
C VAL A 24 7.92 -8.16 -18.66
N ASP A 25 7.32 -7.57 -19.69
CA ASP A 25 8.06 -6.92 -20.78
C ASP A 25 8.33 -5.46 -20.40
N PRO A 26 9.60 -5.03 -20.23
CA PRO A 26 9.96 -3.65 -19.89
C PRO A 26 9.31 -2.62 -20.82
N ARG A 27 9.13 -2.94 -22.11
CA ARG A 27 8.54 -2.04 -23.10
C ARG A 27 7.07 -1.76 -22.84
N ASN A 28 6.37 -2.69 -22.17
CA ASN A 28 4.98 -2.54 -21.78
C ASN A 28 4.88 -1.95 -20.37
N VAL A 29 5.58 -2.52 -19.38
CA VAL A 29 5.42 -2.13 -17.97
C VAL A 29 6.01 -0.76 -17.65
N LEU A 30 7.04 -0.30 -18.38
CA LEU A 30 7.64 1.03 -18.22
C LEU A 30 7.13 2.01 -19.30
N SER A 31 5.93 1.79 -19.85
CA SER A 31 5.36 2.67 -20.87
C SER A 31 4.54 3.83 -20.27
N GLY A 32 4.45 4.93 -21.01
CA GLY A 32 3.71 6.13 -20.56
C GLY A 32 4.22 6.66 -19.23
N ASN A 33 3.32 7.00 -18.31
CA ASN A 33 3.68 7.56 -17.00
C ASN A 33 4.21 6.52 -15.98
N PHE A 34 4.37 5.25 -16.38
CA PHE A 34 5.16 4.27 -15.61
C PHE A 34 6.66 4.30 -15.95
N ALA A 35 7.05 5.02 -17.01
CA ALA A 35 8.47 5.18 -17.36
C ALA A 35 9.21 5.92 -16.23
N PRO A 36 10.49 5.56 -15.96
CA PRO A 36 11.29 6.22 -14.94
C PRO A 36 11.46 7.72 -15.22
N VAL A 37 11.68 8.49 -14.16
CA VAL A 37 12.04 9.91 -14.18
C VAL A 37 13.40 10.11 -13.50
N ASP A 38 14.07 11.20 -13.84
CA ASP A 38 15.33 11.60 -13.21
C ASP A 38 15.10 12.26 -11.85
N GLU A 39 16.16 12.35 -11.05
CA GLU A 39 16.11 13.09 -9.79
C GLU A 39 15.97 14.59 -10.04
N LEU A 40 15.13 15.24 -9.23
CA LEU A 40 14.92 16.69 -9.30
C LEU A 40 15.45 17.35 -8.01
N PRO A 41 16.39 18.31 -8.09
CA PRO A 41 16.79 19.08 -6.92
C PRO A 41 15.62 19.90 -6.38
N PRO A 42 15.77 20.47 -5.17
CA PRO A 42 14.74 21.28 -4.58
C PRO A 42 14.13 22.41 -5.46
N THR A 43 13.00 22.14 -6.13
CA THR A 43 12.26 23.06 -7.02
C THR A 43 10.91 23.58 -6.48
N ARG A 44 10.68 24.90 -6.57
CA ARG A 44 9.43 25.54 -6.11
C ARG A 44 8.26 25.23 -7.06
N CYS A 45 7.10 24.88 -6.49
CA CYS A 45 5.89 24.57 -7.25
C CYS A 45 4.81 25.67 -7.06
N PRO A 46 4.22 26.23 -8.13
CA PRO A 46 3.17 27.24 -8.00
C PRO A 46 1.80 26.61 -7.66
N VAL A 47 1.06 27.28 -6.77
CA VAL A 47 -0.37 26.98 -6.55
C VAL A 47 -1.15 27.59 -7.72
N THR A 48 -1.76 26.75 -8.55
CA THR A 48 -2.51 27.16 -9.75
C THR A 48 -3.98 27.45 -9.45
N ARG A 49 -4.52 26.84 -8.38
CA ARG A 49 -5.90 27.00 -7.96
C ARG A 49 -6.02 26.99 -6.44
N GLY A 50 -6.89 27.83 -5.89
CA GLY A 50 -7.32 27.75 -4.49
C GLY A 50 -6.26 28.16 -3.47
N THR A 51 -6.30 27.57 -2.27
CA THR A 51 -5.37 27.91 -1.18
C THR A 51 -5.07 26.68 -0.34
N ILE A 52 -3.79 26.45 -0.04
CA ILE A 52 -3.34 25.32 0.77
C ILE A 52 -3.91 25.43 2.20
N PRO A 53 -4.64 24.42 2.68
CA PRO A 53 -5.15 24.39 4.05
C PRO A 53 -4.07 24.47 5.14
N PRO A 54 -4.36 25.14 6.28
CA PRO A 54 -3.39 25.31 7.37
C PRO A 54 -2.83 24.01 7.97
N CYS A 55 -3.62 22.94 8.05
CA CYS A 55 -3.19 21.66 8.63
C CYS A 55 -2.09 20.94 7.83
N LEU A 56 -1.93 21.30 6.55
CA LEU A 56 -0.83 20.81 5.73
C LEU A 56 0.46 21.59 6.03
N VAL A 57 0.36 22.84 6.49
CA VAL A 57 1.49 23.76 6.57
C VAL A 57 2.56 23.29 7.55
N GLY A 58 3.79 23.23 7.05
CA GLY A 58 5.00 22.78 7.74
C GLY A 58 5.17 21.26 7.77
N GLY A 59 4.21 20.47 7.26
CA GLY A 59 4.37 19.03 7.07
C GLY A 59 4.85 18.68 5.66
N THR A 60 5.08 17.40 5.42
CA THR A 60 5.62 16.86 4.17
C THR A 60 4.84 15.63 3.74
N TYR A 61 4.26 15.63 2.54
CA TYR A 61 3.75 14.43 1.90
C TYR A 61 4.91 13.69 1.21
N ILE A 62 4.99 12.36 1.32
CA ILE A 62 6.06 11.53 0.77
C ILE A 62 5.40 10.30 0.14
N ARG A 63 5.68 9.99 -1.13
CA ARG A 63 5.13 8.83 -1.84
C ARG A 63 6.20 7.99 -2.50
N ASN A 64 6.28 6.71 -2.17
CA ASN A 64 7.19 5.77 -2.84
C ASN A 64 6.59 5.21 -4.13
N GLY A 65 7.45 4.82 -5.06
CA GLY A 65 7.08 4.14 -6.31
C GLY A 65 8.30 3.56 -7.02
N PRO A 66 8.08 2.67 -8.00
CA PRO A 66 9.13 2.05 -8.77
C PRO A 66 9.65 3.01 -9.86
N ASN A 67 10.96 3.07 -10.06
CA ASN A 67 11.67 3.97 -10.96
C ASN A 67 13.08 3.41 -11.26
N PRO A 68 13.20 2.39 -12.13
CA PRO A 68 14.48 1.76 -12.45
C PRO A 68 15.56 2.78 -12.85
N GLN A 69 16.69 2.80 -12.12
CA GLN A 69 17.84 3.67 -12.39
C GLN A 69 18.51 3.27 -13.71
N HIS A 70 18.43 1.99 -14.05
CA HIS A 70 18.93 1.45 -15.32
C HIS A 70 17.83 0.64 -16.00
N LEU A 71 17.70 0.80 -17.32
CA LEU A 71 16.73 0.04 -18.09
C LEU A 71 16.99 -1.48 -17.93
N PRO A 72 15.96 -2.26 -17.54
CA PRO A 72 16.10 -3.70 -17.37
C PRO A 72 16.51 -4.38 -18.67
N ARG A 73 17.42 -5.36 -18.57
CA ARG A 73 17.92 -6.15 -19.72
C ARG A 73 17.16 -7.47 -19.95
N GLY A 74 16.12 -7.73 -19.16
CA GLY A 74 15.35 -8.98 -19.19
C GLY A 74 13.93 -8.76 -18.66
N PRO A 75 13.21 -9.84 -18.27
CA PRO A 75 11.89 -9.74 -17.67
C PRO A 75 11.88 -8.77 -16.49
N HIS A 76 10.91 -7.87 -16.45
CA HIS A 76 10.74 -6.86 -15.41
C HIS A 76 9.27 -6.66 -15.10
N HIS A 77 8.86 -6.91 -13.87
CA HIS A 77 7.52 -6.61 -13.40
C HIS A 77 7.45 -5.17 -12.87
N LEU A 78 6.25 -4.56 -12.88
CA LEU A 78 6.01 -3.21 -12.33
C LEU A 78 6.49 -3.04 -10.88
N PHE A 79 6.62 -4.14 -10.14
CA PHE A 79 7.02 -4.16 -8.73
C PHE A 79 8.53 -4.33 -8.51
N ASP A 80 9.30 -4.58 -9.58
CA ASP A 80 10.73 -4.88 -9.50
C ASP A 80 11.62 -3.64 -9.65
N GLY A 81 11.03 -2.48 -9.98
CA GLY A 81 11.75 -1.25 -10.27
C GLY A 81 12.61 -0.78 -9.12
N ASP A 82 13.63 0.02 -9.49
CA ASP A 82 14.31 0.85 -8.49
C ASP A 82 13.28 1.81 -7.83
N GLY A 83 13.56 2.79 -6.97
CA GLY A 83 12.48 3.45 -6.26
C GLY A 83 12.83 4.71 -5.56
N MET A 84 11.74 5.41 -5.34
CA MET A 84 11.74 6.80 -5.71
C MET A 84 10.61 7.41 -4.91
N LEU A 85 10.91 7.85 -3.69
CA LEU A 85 10.02 8.75 -2.97
C LEU A 85 9.71 9.97 -3.86
N HIS A 86 8.55 10.54 -3.69
CA HIS A 86 8.14 11.81 -4.27
C HIS A 86 7.61 12.58 -3.10
N SER A 87 8.32 13.61 -2.67
CA SER A 87 8.01 14.28 -1.44
C SER A 87 7.75 15.75 -1.69
N LEU A 88 6.91 16.31 -0.83
CA LEU A 88 6.31 17.60 -0.94
C LEU A 88 6.12 18.19 0.46
N LEU A 89 7.05 19.04 0.88
CA LEU A 89 6.99 19.93 2.05
C LEU A 89 6.06 21.16 1.83
N PHE A 90 5.05 21.31 2.67
CA PHE A 90 4.11 22.43 2.61
C PHE A 90 4.62 23.59 3.48
N SER A 91 5.78 24.18 3.17
CA SER A 91 6.32 25.24 4.03
C SER A 91 5.38 26.46 4.11
N ALA A 92 5.53 27.30 5.15
CA ALA A 92 4.79 28.57 5.25
C ALA A 92 5.06 29.53 4.07
N ASP A 93 6.08 29.23 3.25
CA ASP A 93 6.47 29.88 2.01
C ASP A 93 6.43 28.97 0.73
N GLY A 94 5.89 27.74 0.82
CA GLY A 94 5.60 26.77 -0.26
C GLY A 94 6.77 26.03 -0.96
N ARG A 95 7.48 25.08 -0.31
CA ARG A 95 8.66 24.36 -0.87
C ARG A 95 8.63 22.82 -0.70
N LEU A 96 8.66 22.00 -1.77
CA LEU A 96 8.23 20.58 -1.78
C LEU A 96 9.21 19.56 -2.50
N TYR A 97 9.81 18.47 -1.90
CA TYR A 97 10.87 17.58 -2.55
C TYR A 97 10.99 16.07 -2.17
N ALA A 98 11.60 15.17 -2.98
CA ALA A 98 11.42 13.68 -3.18
C ALA A 98 12.63 12.65 -3.03
N LEU A 99 12.41 11.29 -3.09
CA LEU A 99 13.23 10.03 -3.47
C LEU A 99 13.55 8.79 -2.49
N GLY A 100 13.69 7.47 -2.94
CA GLY A 100 13.43 6.14 -2.20
C GLY A 100 14.17 4.77 -2.47
N GLU A 101 13.58 3.58 -2.10
CA GLU A 101 13.83 2.11 -2.48
C GLU A 101 14.40 0.98 -1.50
N PRO A 102 14.63 -0.35 -1.83
CA PRO A 102 14.01 -1.54 -1.21
C PRO A 102 15.05 -2.56 -0.67
N ASP A 103 15.51 -2.40 0.56
CA ASP A 103 16.13 -3.54 1.24
C ASP A 103 15.73 -3.56 2.71
N LEU A 104 16.62 -3.78 3.68
CA LEU A 104 16.32 -3.35 5.05
C LEU A 104 15.71 -1.94 5.00
N PRO A 105 14.73 -1.61 5.87
CA PRO A 105 14.14 -0.29 5.87
C PRO A 105 15.24 0.77 5.79
N TYR A 106 15.22 1.63 4.78
CA TYR A 106 16.20 2.69 4.69
C TYR A 106 15.77 3.81 5.62
N ALA A 107 16.65 4.19 6.54
CA ALA A 107 16.47 5.42 7.29
C ALA A 107 16.68 6.59 6.35
N VAL A 108 15.68 7.47 6.25
CA VAL A 108 15.76 8.71 5.48
C VAL A 108 15.64 9.90 6.44
N HIS A 109 16.38 10.96 6.18
CA HIS A 109 16.20 12.25 6.83
C HIS A 109 15.54 13.21 5.86
N VAL A 110 14.50 13.90 6.33
CA VAL A 110 13.86 14.99 5.61
C VAL A 110 14.26 16.30 6.28
N ASP A 111 14.93 17.19 5.54
CA ASP A 111 15.24 18.52 6.04
C ASP A 111 13.93 19.31 6.26
N PRO A 112 13.64 19.80 7.46
CA PRO A 112 12.36 20.47 7.75
C PRO A 112 12.23 21.88 7.13
N ILE A 113 13.32 22.44 6.58
CA ILE A 113 13.37 23.76 5.95
C ILE A 113 13.38 23.62 4.43
N THR A 114 14.25 22.73 3.93
CA THR A 114 14.48 22.54 2.51
C THR A 114 13.79 21.31 1.97
N GLY A 115 13.06 20.52 2.76
CA GLY A 115 12.35 19.29 2.37
C GLY A 115 13.20 18.21 1.70
N GLU A 116 14.52 18.41 1.64
CA GLU A 116 15.47 17.51 0.98
C GLU A 116 15.49 16.17 1.69
N VAL A 117 15.37 15.09 0.92
CA VAL A 117 15.42 13.73 1.42
C VAL A 117 16.83 13.19 1.25
N SER A 118 17.43 12.72 2.34
CA SER A 118 18.75 12.09 2.32
C SER A 118 18.67 10.69 2.90
N THR A 119 19.25 9.72 2.20
CA THR A 119 19.36 8.34 2.68
C THR A 119 20.48 8.26 3.72
N LEU A 120 20.11 7.94 4.96
CA LEU A 120 21.07 7.74 6.07
C LEU A 120 21.70 6.35 6.02
N GLY A 121 20.97 5.37 5.48
CA GLY A 121 21.44 4.01 5.26
C GLY A 121 20.43 2.94 5.68
N ARG A 122 20.85 1.68 5.60
CA ARG A 122 20.05 0.52 5.99
C ARG A 122 19.81 0.50 7.49
N GLN A 123 18.56 0.32 7.91
CA GLN A 123 18.17 0.20 9.30
C GLN A 123 17.95 -1.26 9.70
N ASP A 124 18.87 -1.78 10.50
CA ASP A 124 18.79 -3.13 11.08
C ASP A 124 18.28 -3.14 12.54
N PHE A 125 17.94 -1.97 13.08
CA PHE A 125 17.51 -1.75 14.46
C PHE A 125 18.51 -2.30 15.49
N SER A 126 19.78 -1.92 15.34
CA SER A 126 20.89 -2.39 16.19
C SER A 126 21.05 -3.91 16.11
N GLY A 127 20.97 -4.46 14.90
CA GLY A 127 21.06 -5.89 14.60
C GLY A 127 19.85 -6.74 14.99
N ARG A 128 18.74 -6.13 15.44
CA ARG A 128 17.51 -6.84 15.84
C ARG A 128 16.62 -7.23 14.65
N LEU A 129 16.84 -6.64 13.48
CA LEU A 129 16.17 -6.95 12.23
C LEU A 129 17.20 -7.50 11.22
N LYS A 130 17.20 -8.82 11.03
CA LYS A 130 18.18 -9.53 10.18
C LYS A 130 17.71 -9.75 8.73
N MET A 131 16.44 -9.45 8.44
CA MET A 131 15.77 -9.62 7.15
C MET A 131 14.76 -8.49 6.96
N GLY A 132 14.23 -8.30 5.75
CA GLY A 132 13.18 -7.31 5.48
C GLY A 132 11.93 -7.48 6.36
N MET A 133 11.07 -6.46 6.34
CA MET A 133 9.76 -6.44 6.99
C MET A 133 8.69 -5.98 6.02
N THR A 134 7.42 -6.16 6.38
CA THR A 134 6.27 -5.68 5.60
C THR A 134 6.41 -4.20 5.24
N ALA A 135 6.00 -3.86 4.01
CA ALA A 135 5.86 -2.47 3.56
C ALA A 135 4.66 -1.75 4.21
N HIS A 136 3.83 -2.47 4.97
CA HIS A 136 2.62 -1.96 5.61
C HIS A 136 2.63 -2.07 7.13
N PRO A 137 3.64 -1.54 7.84
CA PRO A 137 3.58 -1.49 9.30
C PRO A 137 2.38 -0.66 9.76
N LYS A 138 1.76 -1.05 10.88
CA LYS A 138 0.61 -0.34 11.45
C LYS A 138 1.00 0.33 12.76
N LYS A 139 0.93 1.66 12.80
CA LYS A 139 1.17 2.46 14.00
C LYS A 139 -0.13 2.64 14.77
N ASP A 140 -0.13 2.32 16.06
CA ASP A 140 -1.24 2.63 16.97
C ASP A 140 -1.08 4.06 17.48
N SER A 141 -2.04 4.92 17.15
CA SER A 141 -2.02 6.33 17.51
C SER A 141 -2.09 6.61 19.02
N VAL A 142 -2.58 5.67 19.84
CA VAL A 142 -2.68 5.86 21.30
C VAL A 142 -1.44 5.36 22.02
N THR A 143 -0.94 4.17 21.67
CA THR A 143 0.25 3.63 22.35
C THR A 143 1.55 4.16 21.76
N GLY A 144 1.53 4.63 20.51
CA GLY A 144 2.72 5.02 19.75
C GLY A 144 3.53 3.84 19.23
N GLU A 145 3.09 2.60 19.50
CA GLU A 145 3.75 1.37 19.04
C GLU A 145 3.51 1.15 17.55
N THR A 146 4.43 0.44 16.90
CA THR A 146 4.30 0.07 15.49
C THR A 146 4.39 -1.43 15.32
N PHE A 147 3.37 -2.04 14.74
CA PHE A 147 3.28 -3.47 14.52
C PHE A 147 3.71 -3.82 13.10
N ALA A 148 4.42 -4.93 12.95
CA ALA A 148 4.95 -5.37 11.68
C ALA A 148 5.06 -6.90 11.62
N PHE A 149 5.32 -7.41 10.44
CA PHE A 149 5.70 -8.80 10.24
C PHE A 149 6.76 -8.88 9.16
N ARG A 150 7.32 -10.08 8.99
CA ARG A 150 8.07 -10.47 7.80
C ARG A 150 7.56 -11.81 7.33
N TYR A 151 7.69 -12.07 6.03
CA TYR A 151 7.55 -13.39 5.47
C TYR A 151 8.83 -13.79 4.73
N GLY A 152 9.06 -15.08 4.57
CA GLY A 152 10.27 -15.61 3.95
C GLY A 152 9.99 -16.88 3.15
N LEU A 153 10.94 -17.27 2.30
CA LEU A 153 10.81 -18.43 1.40
C LEU A 153 10.95 -19.79 2.11
N VAL A 154 11.34 -19.80 3.38
CA VAL A 154 11.52 -21.01 4.19
C VAL A 154 10.81 -20.87 5.54
N PRO A 155 10.36 -21.98 6.17
CA PRO A 155 9.75 -21.94 7.49
C PRO A 155 10.67 -21.32 8.57
N PRO A 156 10.13 -20.53 9.52
CA PRO A 156 8.74 -20.06 9.58
C PRO A 156 8.45 -19.05 8.44
N PHE A 157 7.41 -19.33 7.64
CA PHE A 157 7.06 -18.49 6.49
C PHE A 157 6.54 -17.12 6.91
N LEU A 158 6.05 -16.97 8.15
CA LEU A 158 5.56 -15.73 8.75
C LEU A 158 6.21 -15.54 10.12
N THR A 159 6.72 -14.34 10.39
CA THR A 159 7.20 -13.92 11.71
C THR A 159 6.62 -12.55 12.06
N TYR A 160 5.92 -12.46 13.18
CA TYR A 160 5.35 -11.22 13.70
C TYR A 160 6.28 -10.56 14.73
N PHE A 161 6.26 -9.23 14.80
CA PHE A 161 6.96 -8.45 15.84
C PHE A 161 6.39 -7.04 15.90
N TYR A 162 6.85 -6.25 16.86
CA TYR A 162 6.47 -4.84 16.96
C TYR A 162 7.61 -4.00 17.50
N PHE A 163 7.43 -2.70 17.42
CA PHE A 163 8.29 -1.67 17.98
C PHE A 163 7.53 -0.95 19.08
N ASP A 164 8.20 -0.71 20.21
CA ASP A 164 7.64 0.13 21.27
C ASP A 164 7.56 1.60 20.81
N SER A 165 6.95 2.46 21.63
CA SER A 165 6.82 3.90 21.33
C SER A 165 8.16 4.64 21.25
N ALA A 166 9.25 4.04 21.73
CA ALA A 166 10.61 4.56 21.60
C ALA A 166 11.32 4.05 20.34
N GLY A 167 10.68 3.19 19.54
CA GLY A 167 11.21 2.62 18.32
C GLY A 167 12.12 1.40 18.52
N ASN A 168 12.18 0.83 19.74
CA ASN A 168 12.93 -0.40 19.96
C ASN A 168 12.14 -1.58 19.42
N LYS A 169 12.79 -2.44 18.62
CA LYS A 169 12.19 -3.71 18.17
C LYS A 169 12.10 -4.72 19.31
N LEU A 170 10.94 -5.36 19.48
CA LEU A 170 10.69 -6.43 20.42
C LEU A 170 10.96 -7.83 19.82
N ALA A 171 10.77 -8.87 20.62
CA ALA A 171 11.04 -10.26 20.26
C ALA A 171 10.18 -10.73 19.07
N ASP A 172 10.76 -11.61 18.26
CA ASP A 172 10.09 -12.26 17.13
C ASP A 172 9.10 -13.32 17.62
N VAL A 173 7.94 -13.38 16.99
CA VAL A 173 6.90 -14.41 17.17
C VAL A 173 6.77 -15.20 15.87
N PRO A 174 7.48 -16.34 15.73
CA PRO A 174 7.39 -17.18 14.54
C PRO A 174 6.04 -17.90 14.49
N ILE A 175 5.40 -17.90 13.32
CA ILE A 175 4.09 -18.54 13.08
C ILE A 175 4.31 -19.76 12.17
N PHE A 176 4.43 -20.95 12.76
CA PHE A 176 4.64 -22.21 12.03
C PHE A 176 3.33 -22.82 11.52
N SER A 177 2.18 -22.35 12.01
CA SER A 177 0.85 -22.73 11.51
C SER A 177 0.54 -22.25 10.08
N VAL A 178 1.38 -21.38 9.51
CA VAL A 178 1.43 -21.13 8.06
C VAL A 178 2.30 -22.21 7.42
N GLN A 179 1.69 -23.14 6.68
CA GLN A 179 2.38 -24.33 6.12
C GLN A 179 2.80 -24.16 4.66
N GLN A 180 2.29 -23.15 3.98
CA GLN A 180 2.60 -22.82 2.60
C GLN A 180 2.74 -21.30 2.51
N LEU A 181 3.77 -20.85 1.79
CA LEU A 181 3.98 -19.43 1.59
C LEU A 181 2.92 -18.84 0.65
N SER A 182 2.03 -18.04 1.23
CA SER A 182 1.16 -17.13 0.50
C SER A 182 1.79 -15.76 0.38
N PHE A 183 1.40 -15.03 -0.65
CA PHE A 183 1.71 -13.63 -0.80
C PHE A 183 0.92 -12.82 0.24
N MET A 184 1.54 -12.60 1.41
CA MET A 184 0.97 -11.83 2.50
C MET A 184 1.52 -10.40 2.44
N HIS A 185 0.80 -9.55 1.70
CA HIS A 185 1.22 -8.18 1.41
C HIS A 185 0.99 -7.23 2.59
N ASP A 186 -0.24 -7.24 3.11
CA ASP A 186 -0.69 -6.38 4.20
C ASP A 186 -1.30 -7.23 5.34
N PHE A 187 -1.49 -6.59 6.49
CA PHE A 187 -2.14 -7.14 7.67
C PHE A 187 -2.94 -6.03 8.35
N ALA A 188 -3.79 -6.35 9.32
CA ALA A 188 -4.46 -5.33 10.14
C ALA A 188 -4.13 -5.51 11.62
N ILE A 189 -4.34 -4.44 12.39
CA ILE A 189 -4.34 -4.52 13.85
C ILE A 189 -5.71 -4.10 14.37
N THR A 190 -6.03 -4.51 15.58
CA THR A 190 -7.12 -4.00 16.40
C THR A 190 -6.56 -3.51 17.74
N LYS A 191 -7.44 -3.14 18.67
CA LYS A 191 -7.04 -2.85 20.06
C LYS A 191 -6.25 -4.00 20.69
N ASN A 192 -6.61 -5.25 20.42
CA ASN A 192 -6.05 -6.43 21.10
C ASN A 192 -5.41 -7.45 20.15
N TYR A 193 -5.61 -7.38 18.84
CA TYR A 193 -5.20 -8.42 17.89
C TYR A 193 -4.38 -7.88 16.71
N ALA A 194 -3.51 -8.73 16.17
CA ALA A 194 -3.01 -8.64 14.80
C ALA A 194 -3.78 -9.64 13.93
N VAL A 195 -4.08 -9.25 12.70
CA VAL A 195 -4.92 -10.00 11.76
C VAL A 195 -4.17 -10.20 10.44
N PHE A 196 -3.84 -11.44 10.13
CA PHE A 196 -3.08 -11.84 8.94
C PHE A 196 -3.99 -12.44 7.87
N SER A 197 -3.76 -12.09 6.60
CA SER A 197 -4.52 -12.60 5.46
C SER A 197 -3.72 -13.67 4.71
N ASP A 198 -4.16 -14.92 4.82
CA ASP A 198 -3.57 -16.06 4.09
C ASP A 198 -4.44 -16.36 2.86
N VAL A 199 -4.01 -15.82 1.71
CA VAL A 199 -4.78 -15.77 0.45
C VAL A 199 -4.43 -16.91 -0.52
N GLN A 200 -5.10 -16.95 -1.67
CA GLN A 200 -4.87 -17.96 -2.74
C GLN A 200 -3.66 -17.67 -3.62
N LEU A 201 -3.03 -16.50 -3.51
CA LEU A 201 -1.79 -16.20 -4.22
C LEU A 201 -0.62 -16.84 -3.47
N VAL A 202 0.01 -17.86 -4.05
CA VAL A 202 1.02 -18.70 -3.40
C VAL A 202 2.34 -18.69 -4.15
N MET A 203 3.43 -18.92 -3.42
CA MET A 203 4.74 -19.17 -4.01
C MET A 203 4.85 -20.64 -4.41
N LYS A 204 5.07 -20.91 -5.69
CA LYS A 204 5.23 -22.26 -6.24
C LYS A 204 6.70 -22.64 -6.29
N LEU A 205 7.27 -22.95 -5.11
CA LEU A 205 8.71 -23.23 -4.95
C LEU A 205 9.23 -24.35 -5.88
N MET A 206 8.41 -25.36 -6.18
CA MET A 206 8.78 -26.44 -7.10
C MET A 206 8.86 -25.96 -8.56
N ASP A 207 7.99 -25.06 -8.98
CA ASP A 207 8.01 -24.49 -10.33
C ASP A 207 9.25 -23.61 -10.53
N MET A 208 9.71 -22.95 -9.46
CA MET A 208 10.96 -22.19 -9.44
C MET A 208 12.19 -23.09 -9.64
N VAL A 209 12.21 -24.30 -9.05
CA VAL A 209 13.29 -25.28 -9.24
C VAL A 209 13.25 -25.89 -10.64
N LEU A 210 12.07 -26.04 -11.24
CA LEU A 210 11.88 -26.59 -12.58
C LEU A 210 12.09 -25.56 -13.71
N GLY A 211 12.34 -24.28 -13.39
CA GLY A 211 12.87 -23.27 -14.30
C GLY A 211 11.93 -22.71 -15.37
N ASN A 212 10.63 -23.06 -15.36
CA ASN A 212 9.73 -22.79 -16.50
C ASN A 212 8.53 -21.87 -16.20
N HIS A 213 8.33 -21.40 -14.96
CA HIS A 213 7.17 -20.58 -14.60
C HIS A 213 7.48 -19.45 -13.60
N ALA A 214 6.60 -18.44 -13.55
CA ALA A 214 6.68 -17.37 -12.55
C ALA A 214 6.63 -17.98 -11.14
N PRO A 215 7.46 -17.50 -10.19
CA PRO A 215 7.58 -18.11 -8.85
C PRO A 215 6.33 -17.94 -7.99
N VAL A 216 5.40 -17.08 -8.42
CA VAL A 216 4.13 -16.78 -7.75
C VAL A 216 2.97 -17.12 -8.69
N GLY A 217 1.92 -17.72 -8.18
CA GLY A 217 0.69 -17.96 -8.93
C GLY A 217 -0.49 -18.26 -8.02
N SER A 218 -1.69 -18.37 -8.57
CA SER A 218 -2.87 -18.72 -7.79
C SER A 218 -2.97 -20.23 -7.54
N ASP A 219 -3.42 -20.60 -6.33
CA ASP A 219 -3.92 -21.92 -5.98
C ASP A 219 -5.43 -21.82 -5.68
N GLN A 220 -6.23 -22.13 -6.69
CA GLN A 220 -7.69 -22.06 -6.61
C GLN A 220 -8.30 -23.09 -5.64
N LYS A 221 -7.54 -24.11 -5.22
CA LYS A 221 -8.00 -25.11 -4.24
C LYS A 221 -7.79 -24.67 -2.80
N LYS A 222 -6.89 -23.71 -2.58
CA LYS A 222 -6.63 -23.13 -1.26
C LYS A 222 -7.84 -22.33 -0.81
N VAL A 223 -8.26 -22.54 0.43
CA VAL A 223 -9.32 -21.74 1.08
C VAL A 223 -8.63 -20.55 1.77
N PRO A 224 -8.91 -19.29 1.38
CA PRO A 224 -8.41 -18.14 2.11
C PRO A 224 -8.85 -18.16 3.57
N ARG A 225 -8.00 -17.67 4.47
CA ARG A 225 -8.26 -17.65 5.90
C ARG A 225 -7.63 -16.42 6.57
N LEU A 226 -8.23 -16.00 7.68
CA LEU A 226 -7.74 -14.91 8.52
C LEU A 226 -7.14 -15.46 9.81
N GLY A 227 -5.90 -15.11 10.10
CA GLY A 227 -5.20 -15.47 11.32
C GLY A 227 -5.30 -14.36 12.34
N VAL A 228 -5.99 -14.60 13.46
CA VAL A 228 -6.16 -13.64 14.56
C VAL A 228 -5.23 -14.03 15.69
N LEU A 229 -4.24 -13.19 15.98
CA LEU A 229 -3.23 -13.38 17.02
C LEU A 229 -3.35 -12.24 18.04
N PRO A 230 -3.34 -12.47 19.37
CA PRO A 230 -3.19 -11.39 20.33
C PRO A 230 -1.95 -10.54 20.00
N ARG A 231 -2.08 -9.23 19.91
CA ARG A 231 -0.99 -8.35 19.43
C ARG A 231 0.26 -8.34 20.31
N TYR A 232 0.14 -8.83 21.55
CA TYR A 232 1.24 -8.99 22.51
C TYR A 232 1.56 -10.47 22.79
N ALA A 233 1.11 -11.38 21.93
CA ALA A 233 1.45 -12.80 22.05
C ALA A 233 2.97 -12.99 22.05
N THR A 234 3.45 -13.92 22.87
CA THR A 234 4.88 -14.26 22.96
C THR A 234 5.26 -15.46 22.09
N ASN A 235 4.26 -16.19 21.59
CA ASN A 235 4.39 -17.36 20.73
C ASN A 235 3.08 -17.56 19.94
N GLU A 236 3.07 -18.49 18.99
CA GLU A 236 1.91 -18.71 18.12
C GLU A 236 0.73 -19.45 18.77
N SER A 237 0.84 -19.98 19.99
CA SER A 237 -0.19 -20.89 20.55
C SER A 237 -1.59 -20.28 20.69
N GLU A 238 -1.67 -18.94 20.67
CA GLU A 238 -2.91 -18.18 20.77
C GLU A 238 -3.47 -17.77 19.39
N ILE A 239 -2.78 -18.08 18.29
CA ILE A 239 -3.30 -17.77 16.95
C ILE A 239 -4.52 -18.62 16.65
N ARG A 240 -5.55 -17.98 16.07
CA ARG A 240 -6.76 -18.65 15.61
C ARG A 240 -6.96 -18.35 14.13
N TRP A 241 -7.09 -19.40 13.34
CA TRP A 241 -7.36 -19.32 11.91
C TRP A 241 -8.85 -19.49 11.65
N PHE A 242 -9.43 -18.58 10.87
CA PHE A 242 -10.83 -18.61 10.45
C PHE A 242 -10.90 -18.69 8.94
N ASP A 243 -11.56 -19.71 8.40
CA ASP A 243 -11.76 -19.82 6.96
C ASP A 243 -12.68 -18.71 6.46
N VAL A 244 -12.26 -18.04 5.39
CA VAL A 244 -13.00 -16.97 4.72
C VAL A 244 -13.00 -17.24 3.21
N PRO A 245 -13.72 -18.28 2.73
CA PRO A 245 -13.58 -18.79 1.37
C PRO A 245 -13.82 -17.72 0.30
N GLY A 246 -12.85 -17.48 -0.60
CA GLY A 246 -12.95 -16.50 -1.67
C GLY A 246 -12.74 -15.03 -1.24
N PHE A 247 -12.07 -14.79 -0.11
CA PHE A 247 -11.62 -13.46 0.32
C PHE A 247 -10.10 -13.34 0.16
N ASN A 248 -9.65 -12.71 -0.93
CA ASN A 248 -8.25 -12.47 -1.26
C ASN A 248 -7.91 -10.99 -1.06
N MET A 249 -7.65 -10.62 0.20
CA MET A 249 -7.29 -9.25 0.55
C MET A 249 -5.81 -8.98 0.32
N MET A 250 -5.52 -7.99 -0.53
CA MET A 250 -4.17 -7.47 -0.76
C MET A 250 -3.85 -6.31 0.18
N HIS A 251 -4.77 -5.35 0.31
CA HIS A 251 -4.67 -4.22 1.23
C HIS A 251 -5.79 -4.26 2.27
N SER A 252 -5.48 -3.88 3.50
CA SER A 252 -6.47 -3.67 4.56
C SER A 252 -6.94 -2.23 4.58
N VAL A 253 -8.25 -2.00 4.68
CA VAL A 253 -8.79 -0.67 5.00
C VAL A 253 -8.57 -0.39 6.48
N ASN A 254 -9.11 -1.26 7.35
CA ASN A 254 -8.93 -1.22 8.79
C ASN A 254 -9.49 -2.50 9.43
N ALA A 255 -9.18 -2.71 10.72
CA ALA A 255 -9.86 -3.70 11.55
C ALA A 255 -10.18 -3.14 12.94
N TRP A 256 -11.22 -3.67 13.57
CA TRP A 256 -11.60 -3.31 14.93
C TRP A 256 -12.35 -4.44 15.63
N GLU A 257 -12.58 -4.25 16.93
CA GLU A 257 -13.36 -5.16 17.75
C GLU A 257 -14.71 -4.54 18.10
N GLU A 258 -15.74 -5.38 18.15
CA GLU A 258 -17.08 -5.02 18.61
C GLU A 258 -17.53 -6.01 19.69
N GLU A 259 -18.35 -5.54 20.62
CA GLU A 259 -19.03 -6.39 21.58
C GLU A 259 -20.53 -6.14 21.48
N SER A 260 -21.33 -7.19 21.29
CA SER A 260 -22.78 -7.08 21.29
C SER A 260 -23.33 -7.03 22.71
N ALA A 261 -24.60 -6.64 22.86
CA ALA A 261 -25.25 -6.53 24.16
C ALA A 261 -25.32 -7.83 24.98
N ASN A 262 -25.19 -8.99 24.32
CA ASN A 262 -25.11 -10.32 24.96
C ASN A 262 -23.67 -10.75 25.33
N GLY A 263 -22.66 -9.88 25.14
CA GLY A 263 -21.26 -10.15 25.46
C GLY A 263 -20.49 -10.97 24.42
N GLU A 264 -21.06 -11.22 23.23
CA GLU A 264 -20.31 -11.83 22.15
C GLU A 264 -19.33 -10.83 21.53
N LYS A 265 -18.10 -11.30 21.30
CA LYS A 265 -17.01 -10.51 20.76
C LYS A 265 -16.88 -10.77 19.27
N TYR A 266 -16.73 -9.70 18.52
CA TYR A 266 -16.57 -9.74 17.09
C TYR A 266 -15.28 -9.03 16.68
N LEU A 267 -14.58 -9.62 15.72
CA LEU A 267 -13.55 -8.93 14.97
C LEU A 267 -14.16 -8.52 13.63
N VAL A 268 -13.99 -7.26 13.27
CA VAL A 268 -14.38 -6.71 11.97
C VAL A 268 -13.13 -6.33 11.20
N LEU A 269 -13.04 -6.76 9.95
CA LEU A 269 -11.99 -6.42 9.00
C LEU A 269 -12.65 -5.88 7.73
N VAL A 270 -12.17 -4.76 7.21
CA VAL A 270 -12.61 -4.21 5.92
C VAL A 270 -11.42 -4.18 4.97
N GLY A 271 -11.62 -4.62 3.73
CA GLY A 271 -10.57 -4.71 2.71
C GLY A 271 -11.15 -4.84 1.31
N PRO A 272 -10.48 -4.30 0.27
CA PRO A 272 -10.66 -4.76 -1.10
C PRO A 272 -10.39 -6.27 -1.19
N ASN A 273 -11.33 -7.00 -1.77
CA ASN A 273 -11.23 -8.42 -2.07
C ASN A 273 -11.02 -8.59 -3.56
N VAL A 274 -9.87 -9.16 -3.95
CA VAL A 274 -9.53 -9.45 -5.34
C VAL A 274 -10.30 -10.69 -5.80
N LEU A 275 -11.29 -10.51 -6.66
CA LEU A 275 -12.18 -11.58 -7.12
C LEU A 275 -11.53 -12.45 -8.21
N SER A 276 -10.66 -11.87 -9.02
CA SER A 276 -9.91 -12.55 -10.09
C SER A 276 -8.42 -12.65 -9.77
N ILE A 277 -8.09 -13.25 -8.62
CA ILE A 277 -6.72 -13.32 -8.07
C ILE A 277 -5.72 -14.03 -9.00
N GLU A 278 -6.20 -14.94 -9.86
CA GLU A 278 -5.41 -15.61 -10.88
C GLU A 278 -4.77 -14.66 -11.90
N HIS A 279 -5.36 -13.49 -12.12
CA HIS A 279 -4.84 -12.49 -13.06
C HIS A 279 -3.91 -11.48 -12.40
N MET A 280 -3.82 -11.44 -11.07
CA MET A 280 -3.12 -10.39 -10.33
C MET A 280 -1.68 -10.17 -10.81
N LEU A 281 -0.91 -11.23 -11.05
CA LEU A 281 0.49 -11.11 -11.50
C LEU A 281 0.69 -11.35 -13.00
N ASP A 282 -0.39 -11.62 -13.74
CA ASP A 282 -0.33 -11.99 -15.16
C ASP A 282 -0.98 -10.93 -16.07
N ASP A 283 -2.16 -10.41 -15.73
CA ASP A 283 -2.86 -9.38 -16.49
C ASP A 283 -3.74 -8.52 -15.57
N LEU A 284 -3.19 -7.40 -15.12
CA LEU A 284 -3.89 -6.47 -14.25
C LEU A 284 -5.20 -5.93 -14.87
N ASN A 285 -5.34 -5.94 -16.20
CA ASN A 285 -6.56 -5.45 -16.87
C ASN A 285 -7.79 -6.32 -16.59
N LEU A 286 -7.56 -7.57 -16.21
CA LEU A 286 -8.61 -8.54 -15.88
C LEU A 286 -8.86 -8.61 -14.36
N VAL A 287 -8.13 -7.82 -13.58
CA VAL A 287 -8.29 -7.77 -12.13
C VAL A 287 -9.52 -6.94 -11.78
N HIS A 288 -10.40 -7.55 -11.00
CA HIS A 288 -11.55 -6.88 -10.42
C HIS A 288 -11.59 -7.13 -8.93
N SER A 289 -11.76 -6.04 -8.17
CA SER A 289 -11.91 -6.07 -6.72
C SER A 289 -13.25 -5.46 -6.33
N ASN A 290 -13.80 -5.91 -5.22
CA ASN A 290 -14.90 -5.25 -4.52
C ASN A 290 -14.47 -4.97 -3.07
N VAL A 291 -15.06 -3.96 -2.42
CA VAL A 291 -14.74 -3.71 -1.00
C VAL A 291 -15.70 -4.53 -0.16
N GLU A 292 -15.17 -5.33 0.76
CA GLU A 292 -15.98 -6.17 1.66
C GLU A 292 -15.65 -5.92 3.12
N MET A 293 -16.67 -6.11 3.97
CA MET A 293 -16.54 -6.22 5.42
C MET A 293 -16.68 -7.68 5.83
N VAL A 294 -15.63 -8.22 6.45
CA VAL A 294 -15.62 -9.53 7.09
C VAL A 294 -15.86 -9.33 8.59
N ARG A 295 -16.83 -10.04 9.16
CA ARG A 295 -17.14 -10.02 10.59
C ARG A 295 -17.08 -11.44 11.14
N ILE A 296 -16.17 -11.65 12.09
CA ILE A 296 -15.87 -12.93 12.73
C ILE A 296 -16.38 -12.88 14.16
N ASN A 297 -17.28 -13.79 14.55
CA ASN A 297 -17.63 -13.99 15.96
C ASN A 297 -16.50 -14.78 16.62
N LEU A 298 -15.75 -14.14 17.53
CA LEU A 298 -14.61 -14.75 18.19
C LEU A 298 -15.01 -15.83 19.21
N ASN A 299 -16.26 -15.85 19.68
CA ASN A 299 -16.75 -16.89 20.58
C ASN A 299 -17.12 -18.17 19.81
N THR A 300 -17.83 -18.05 18.69
CA THR A 300 -18.38 -19.20 17.95
C THR A 300 -17.55 -19.60 16.73
N GLY A 301 -16.70 -18.71 16.23
CA GLY A 301 -15.95 -18.87 14.98
C GLY A 301 -16.76 -18.65 13.71
N VAL A 302 -18.03 -18.23 13.82
CA VAL A 302 -18.86 -17.91 12.66
C VAL A 302 -18.31 -16.69 11.94
N VAL A 303 -18.08 -16.84 10.63
CA VAL A 303 -17.64 -15.77 9.73
C VAL A 303 -18.81 -15.32 8.86
N SER A 304 -18.97 -14.00 8.71
CA SER A 304 -19.92 -13.39 7.80
C SER A 304 -19.23 -12.32 6.95
N ARG A 305 -19.74 -12.11 5.72
CA ARG A 305 -19.19 -11.16 4.76
C ARG A 305 -20.30 -10.30 4.18
N LYS A 306 -20.04 -9.01 4.00
CA LYS A 306 -20.95 -8.08 3.32
C LYS A 306 -20.17 -7.21 2.34
N PRO A 307 -20.59 -7.12 1.06
CA PRO A 307 -20.03 -6.14 0.14
C PRO A 307 -20.42 -4.72 0.59
N LEU A 308 -19.48 -3.79 0.49
CA LEU A 308 -19.66 -2.37 0.79
C LEU A 308 -19.79 -1.52 -0.48
N SER A 309 -19.13 -1.95 -1.55
CA SER A 309 -19.18 -1.30 -2.86
C SER A 309 -18.84 -2.31 -3.95
N ALA A 310 -19.56 -2.25 -5.07
CA ALA A 310 -19.24 -3.00 -6.29
C ALA A 310 -18.28 -2.23 -7.22
N ALA A 311 -17.94 -0.98 -6.90
CA ALA A 311 -16.91 -0.25 -7.64
C ALA A 311 -15.55 -0.91 -7.44
N ASN A 312 -14.72 -0.91 -8.50
CA ASN A 312 -13.36 -1.41 -8.44
C ASN A 312 -12.49 -0.41 -7.67
N LEU A 313 -12.30 -0.65 -6.38
CA LEU A 313 -11.64 0.28 -5.46
C LEU A 313 -10.46 -0.42 -4.77
N ASP A 314 -9.34 0.31 -4.64
CA ASP A 314 -8.16 -0.16 -3.91
C ASP A 314 -7.40 1.00 -3.26
N PHE A 315 -6.19 0.75 -2.76
CA PHE A 315 -5.33 1.72 -2.08
C PHE A 315 -6.06 2.51 -0.97
N PRO A 316 -6.69 1.81 -0.01
CA PRO A 316 -7.52 2.45 0.98
C PRO A 316 -6.72 3.32 1.94
N VAL A 317 -7.36 4.40 2.39
CA VAL A 317 -6.90 5.26 3.49
C VAL A 317 -8.07 5.62 4.40
N ILE A 318 -7.75 5.82 5.68
CA ILE A 318 -8.67 6.23 6.73
C ILE A 318 -8.04 7.40 7.50
N HIS A 319 -8.82 8.02 8.39
CA HIS A 319 -8.25 8.94 9.37
C HIS A 319 -7.20 8.19 10.24
N PRO A 320 -5.93 8.63 10.30
CA PRO A 320 -4.84 7.86 10.93
C PRO A 320 -5.05 7.62 12.43
N GLY A 321 -5.77 8.53 13.11
CA GLY A 321 -6.19 8.36 14.51
C GLY A 321 -7.05 7.10 14.80
N TYR A 322 -7.65 6.49 13.77
CA TYR A 322 -8.56 5.35 13.91
C TYR A 322 -7.96 3.99 13.49
N VAL A 323 -6.68 3.91 13.16
CA VAL A 323 -6.01 2.62 12.88
C VAL A 323 -6.22 1.67 14.07
N GLY A 324 -6.79 0.49 13.80
CA GLY A 324 -7.11 -0.52 14.81
C GLY A 324 -8.34 -0.22 15.67
N ARG A 325 -9.12 0.81 15.33
CA ARG A 325 -10.37 1.21 15.99
C ARG A 325 -11.49 1.35 14.98
N LYS A 326 -12.72 1.29 15.47
CA LYS A 326 -13.91 1.45 14.62
C LYS A 326 -13.89 2.85 13.99
N ASN A 327 -13.86 2.88 12.67
CA ASN A 327 -13.99 4.09 11.85
C ASN A 327 -15.29 4.00 11.02
N ARG A 328 -15.86 5.15 10.68
CA ARG A 328 -17.06 5.27 9.83
C ARG A 328 -16.69 5.45 8.36
N TYR A 329 -15.64 6.22 8.08
CA TYR A 329 -15.29 6.65 6.74
C TYR A 329 -13.99 6.01 6.26
N ALA A 330 -13.96 5.68 4.97
CA ALA A 330 -12.76 5.27 4.26
C ALA A 330 -12.73 5.92 2.88
N TYR A 331 -11.53 6.17 2.38
CA TYR A 331 -11.30 6.75 1.06
C TYR A 331 -10.45 5.78 0.26
N LEU A 332 -10.85 5.50 -0.97
CA LEU A 332 -10.19 4.53 -1.83
C LEU A 332 -9.96 5.12 -3.21
N ALA A 333 -8.87 4.71 -3.84
CA ALA A 333 -8.61 4.98 -5.25
C ALA A 333 -9.65 4.26 -6.10
N SER A 334 -10.24 4.99 -7.06
CA SER A 334 -11.08 4.40 -8.11
C SER A 334 -10.16 3.84 -9.19
N MET A 335 -10.15 2.51 -9.32
CA MET A 335 -9.29 1.84 -10.30
C MET A 335 -9.87 2.01 -11.70
N ALA A 336 -9.06 2.56 -12.61
CA ALA A 336 -9.41 2.71 -14.01
C ALA A 336 -9.23 1.38 -14.75
N ASN A 337 -9.89 1.27 -15.91
CA ASN A 337 -9.61 0.22 -16.88
C ASN A 337 -8.87 0.85 -18.07
N PRO A 338 -7.66 0.37 -18.43
CA PRO A 338 -6.88 -0.69 -17.77
C PRO A 338 -6.29 -0.31 -16.40
N MET A 339 -6.25 -1.27 -15.47
CA MET A 339 -5.48 -1.18 -14.22
C MET A 339 -3.97 -1.18 -14.51
N PRO A 340 -3.10 -0.67 -13.62
CA PRO A 340 -3.38 -0.17 -12.27
C PRO A 340 -3.57 1.35 -12.19
N LYS A 341 -3.98 2.01 -13.28
CA LYS A 341 -4.22 3.47 -13.27
C LYS A 341 -5.38 3.81 -12.33
N VAL A 342 -5.31 4.99 -11.70
CA VAL A 342 -6.35 5.48 -10.77
C VAL A 342 -7.09 6.65 -11.42
N SER A 343 -8.36 6.50 -11.74
CA SER A 343 -9.16 7.57 -12.38
C SER A 343 -9.77 8.57 -11.40
N GLY A 344 -9.68 8.30 -10.09
CA GLY A 344 -10.37 9.12 -9.11
C GLY A 344 -10.27 8.61 -7.68
N VAL A 345 -11.08 9.19 -6.80
CA VAL A 345 -11.17 8.84 -5.39
C VAL A 345 -12.63 8.67 -4.98
N VAL A 346 -12.93 7.68 -4.15
CA VAL A 346 -14.27 7.39 -3.64
C VAL A 346 -14.25 7.37 -2.11
N LYS A 347 -15.24 8.02 -1.50
CA LYS A 347 -15.50 7.98 -0.05
C LYS A 347 -16.62 6.99 0.25
N LEU A 348 -16.34 6.08 1.19
CA LEU A 348 -17.30 5.15 1.75
C LEU A 348 -17.74 5.59 3.15
N ASP A 349 -19.01 5.38 3.48
CA ASP A 349 -19.59 5.52 4.82
C ASP A 349 -20.14 4.16 5.29
N PHE A 350 -19.44 3.52 6.22
CA PHE A 350 -19.78 2.18 6.70
C PHE A 350 -21.08 2.11 7.50
N SER A 351 -21.63 3.25 7.95
CA SER A 351 -22.97 3.28 8.56
C SER A 351 -24.08 2.89 7.58
N ARG A 352 -23.80 2.96 6.28
CA ARG A 352 -24.74 2.61 5.19
C ARG A 352 -24.65 1.15 4.74
N ILE A 353 -23.93 0.28 5.46
CA ILE A 353 -23.70 -1.12 5.07
C ILE A 353 -24.98 -1.88 4.71
N ASP A 354 -26.08 -1.63 5.42
CA ASP A 354 -27.35 -2.32 5.17
C ASP A 354 -28.08 -1.85 3.91
N THR A 355 -27.61 -0.78 3.27
CA THR A 355 -28.10 -0.33 1.95
C THR A 355 -27.45 -1.08 0.78
N GLY A 356 -26.37 -1.84 1.02
CA GLY A 356 -25.61 -2.54 -0.02
C GLY A 356 -24.70 -1.63 -0.86
N ASN A 357 -24.70 -0.32 -0.61
CA ASN A 357 -23.79 0.63 -1.26
C ASN A 357 -23.38 1.74 -0.27
N CYS A 358 -22.14 1.68 0.19
CA CYS A 358 -21.57 2.64 1.13
C CYS A 358 -21.01 3.91 0.46
N VAL A 359 -21.03 4.04 -0.87
CA VAL A 359 -20.49 5.22 -1.56
C VAL A 359 -21.30 6.47 -1.20
N VAL A 360 -20.61 7.50 -0.69
CA VAL A 360 -21.20 8.79 -0.30
C VAL A 360 -20.58 10.00 -1.01
N ALA A 361 -19.36 9.87 -1.53
CA ALA A 361 -18.72 10.90 -2.33
C ALA A 361 -17.77 10.28 -3.36
N SER A 362 -17.50 11.00 -4.44
CA SER A 362 -16.54 10.59 -5.46
C SER A 362 -15.98 11.78 -6.23
N ARG A 363 -14.71 11.67 -6.64
CA ARG A 363 -14.04 12.58 -7.57
C ARG A 363 -13.49 11.78 -8.73
N ASP A 364 -13.92 12.12 -9.93
CA ASP A 364 -13.26 11.74 -11.17
C ASP A 364 -12.21 12.80 -11.52
N PHE A 365 -11.00 12.39 -11.92
CA PHE A 365 -9.92 13.31 -12.26
C PHE A 365 -10.04 13.89 -13.68
N GLY A 366 -10.98 13.39 -14.48
CA GLY A 366 -11.21 13.79 -15.85
C GLY A 366 -10.60 12.83 -16.88
N PRO A 367 -10.95 13.01 -18.17
CA PRO A 367 -10.42 12.19 -19.24
C PRO A 367 -8.89 12.24 -19.27
N ARG A 368 -8.24 11.08 -19.42
CA ARG A 368 -6.78 10.94 -19.53
C ARG A 368 -5.99 11.44 -18.30
N CYS A 369 -6.67 11.82 -17.21
CA CYS A 369 -6.06 12.20 -15.95
C CYS A 369 -6.10 11.03 -14.98
N TYR A 370 -4.94 10.66 -14.43
CA TYR A 370 -4.85 9.56 -13.47
C TYR A 370 -3.96 9.92 -12.30
N GLY A 371 -4.33 9.47 -11.11
CA GLY A 371 -3.58 9.71 -9.89
C GLY A 371 -2.92 8.47 -9.32
N GLY A 372 -2.74 8.47 -7.99
CA GLY A 372 -2.33 7.33 -7.20
C GLY A 372 -3.11 7.23 -5.89
N GLN A 373 -2.54 6.54 -4.90
CA GLN A 373 -3.14 6.43 -3.57
C GLN A 373 -3.40 7.84 -2.97
N PRO A 374 -4.66 8.17 -2.59
CA PRO A 374 -4.92 9.38 -1.82
C PRO A 374 -4.37 9.23 -0.40
N PHE A 375 -4.09 10.33 0.29
CA PHE A 375 -3.75 10.32 1.72
C PHE A 375 -4.61 11.31 2.50
N PHE A 376 -5.09 10.90 3.68
CA PHE A 376 -5.93 11.74 4.53
C PHE A 376 -5.10 12.51 5.55
N VAL A 377 -5.24 13.84 5.56
CA VAL A 377 -4.61 14.75 6.52
C VAL A 377 -5.71 15.38 7.39
N PRO A 378 -5.78 15.06 8.69
CA PRO A 378 -6.79 15.62 9.59
C PRO A 378 -6.58 17.12 9.82
N ASN A 379 -7.67 17.84 10.08
CA ASN A 379 -7.57 19.18 10.63
C ASN A 379 -7.09 19.15 12.10
N ASP A 380 -6.21 20.08 12.45
CA ASP A 380 -5.70 20.20 13.81
C ASP A 380 -6.84 20.43 14.80
N GLY A 381 -6.96 19.57 15.81
CA GLY A 381 -7.97 19.68 16.87
C GLY A 381 -9.39 19.32 16.45
N SER A 382 -9.61 18.74 15.28
CA SER A 382 -10.93 18.23 14.88
C SER A 382 -11.37 17.03 15.75
N GLU A 383 -12.65 16.99 16.10
CA GLU A 383 -13.32 15.84 16.71
C GLU A 383 -14.11 14.99 15.69
N GLU A 384 -14.33 15.52 14.49
CA GLU A 384 -15.07 14.84 13.41
C GLU A 384 -14.12 14.01 12.55
N GLU A 385 -14.47 12.74 12.32
CA GLU A 385 -13.60 11.75 11.67
C GLU A 385 -13.19 12.13 10.23
N ASP A 386 -14.06 12.80 9.49
CA ASP A 386 -13.83 13.19 8.10
C ASP A 386 -13.47 14.67 7.90
N ASP A 387 -13.28 15.43 8.98
CA ASP A 387 -12.85 16.83 8.88
C ASP A 387 -11.33 16.91 8.67
N GLY A 388 -10.98 17.06 7.40
CA GLY A 388 -9.62 17.11 6.92
C GLY A 388 -9.61 17.14 5.39
N TYR A 389 -8.45 16.82 4.83
CA TYR A 389 -8.23 16.88 3.39
C TYR A 389 -7.64 15.57 2.86
N LEU A 390 -8.04 15.21 1.65
CA LEU A 390 -7.36 14.18 0.87
C LEU A 390 -6.35 14.84 -0.04
N VAL A 391 -5.16 14.27 -0.11
CA VAL A 391 -4.11 14.75 -0.99
C VAL A 391 -3.66 13.64 -1.95
N SER A 392 -3.36 13.99 -3.20
CA SER A 392 -2.88 13.02 -4.20
C SER A 392 -2.15 13.70 -5.35
N TYR A 393 -1.24 12.97 -5.99
CA TYR A 393 -0.72 13.35 -7.31
C TYR A 393 -1.74 13.01 -8.40
N VAL A 394 -1.80 13.83 -9.44
CA VAL A 394 -2.57 13.58 -10.66
C VAL A 394 -1.68 13.90 -11.86
N HIS A 395 -1.67 13.03 -12.86
CA HIS A 395 -0.95 13.23 -14.11
C HIS A 395 -1.94 13.22 -15.28
N ASN A 396 -1.83 14.21 -16.15
CA ASN A 396 -2.61 14.34 -17.37
C ASN A 396 -1.82 13.74 -18.53
N GLU A 397 -2.23 12.56 -19.01
CA GLU A 397 -1.56 11.87 -20.13
C GLU A 397 -1.82 12.51 -21.51
N GLU A 398 -2.58 13.60 -21.60
CA GLU A 398 -2.75 14.40 -22.81
C GLU A 398 -1.77 15.58 -22.85
N THR A 399 -1.60 16.29 -21.74
CA THR A 399 -0.67 17.43 -21.65
C THR A 399 0.73 17.07 -21.15
N ASP A 400 0.90 15.84 -20.63
CA ASP A 400 2.10 15.35 -19.94
C ASP A 400 2.43 16.13 -18.65
N GLU A 401 1.45 16.84 -18.10
CA GLU A 401 1.61 17.64 -16.88
C GLU A 401 1.23 16.85 -15.62
N SER A 402 1.96 17.08 -14.53
CA SER A 402 1.63 16.55 -13.21
C SER A 402 1.23 17.65 -12.25
N THR A 403 0.18 17.40 -11.47
CA THR A 403 -0.33 18.28 -10.42
C THR A 403 -0.42 17.52 -9.10
N PHE A 404 -0.46 18.28 -8.02
CA PHE A 404 -0.81 17.78 -6.70
C PHE A 404 -2.09 18.45 -6.24
N VAL A 405 -3.11 17.65 -5.94
CA VAL A 405 -4.45 18.12 -5.59
C VAL A 405 -4.72 17.96 -4.11
N VAL A 406 -5.39 18.95 -3.53
CA VAL A 406 -5.91 18.92 -2.17
C VAL A 406 -7.43 19.00 -2.24
N MET A 407 -8.09 17.98 -1.70
CA MET A 407 -9.54 17.80 -1.78
C MET A 407 -10.18 17.87 -0.39
N ASP A 408 -11.28 18.61 -0.24
CA ASP A 408 -12.08 18.61 0.99
C ASP A 408 -12.74 17.24 1.18
N ALA A 409 -12.38 16.54 2.25
CA ALA A 409 -12.83 15.18 2.52
C ALA A 409 -14.32 15.09 2.92
N ARG A 410 -14.95 16.19 3.36
CA ARG A 410 -16.38 16.26 3.68
C ARG A 410 -17.26 16.55 2.47
N SER A 411 -16.68 17.14 1.43
CA SER A 411 -17.42 17.49 0.22
C SER A 411 -18.02 16.22 -0.42
N PRO A 412 -19.32 16.23 -0.80
CA PRO A 412 -19.95 15.09 -1.48
C PRO A 412 -19.35 14.81 -2.86
N THR A 413 -18.52 15.72 -3.38
CA THR A 413 -17.78 15.53 -4.63
C THR A 413 -16.27 15.47 -4.41
N LEU A 414 -15.78 15.54 -3.17
CA LEU A 414 -14.36 15.72 -2.85
C LEU A 414 -13.76 16.90 -3.63
N GLU A 415 -14.29 18.11 -3.36
CA GLU A 415 -13.92 19.35 -4.05
C GLU A 415 -12.43 19.66 -3.93
N ILE A 416 -11.78 19.92 -5.07
CA ILE A 416 -10.39 20.40 -5.10
C ILE A 416 -10.35 21.84 -4.59
N VAL A 417 -9.85 22.01 -3.37
CA VAL A 417 -9.70 23.30 -2.68
C VAL A 417 -8.33 23.94 -2.93
N ALA A 418 -7.35 23.16 -3.36
CA ALA A 418 -6.07 23.66 -3.85
C ALA A 418 -5.47 22.72 -4.90
N GLU A 419 -4.74 23.29 -5.85
CA GLU A 419 -3.99 22.56 -6.86
C GLU A 419 -2.61 23.18 -7.01
N VAL A 420 -1.59 22.34 -7.09
CA VAL A 420 -0.18 22.72 -7.24
C VAL A 420 0.35 22.10 -8.52
N LEU A 421 0.86 22.91 -9.44
CA LEU A 421 1.53 22.42 -10.64
C LEU A 421 2.94 21.96 -10.28
N LEU A 422 3.31 20.77 -10.72
CA LEU A 422 4.63 20.21 -10.47
C LEU A 422 5.57 20.55 -11.64
N PRO A 423 6.86 20.79 -11.35
CA PRO A 423 7.83 21.24 -12.34
C PRO A 423 8.17 20.16 -13.38
N ASP A 424 8.02 18.90 -13.01
CA ASP A 424 8.27 17.74 -13.84
C ASP A 424 7.19 16.69 -13.67
N ARG A 425 7.17 15.77 -14.63
CA ARG A 425 6.34 14.58 -14.59
C ARG A 425 6.61 13.76 -13.33
N VAL A 426 5.55 13.42 -12.62
CA VAL A 426 5.58 12.49 -11.49
C VAL A 426 5.05 11.15 -11.96
N SER A 427 5.94 10.15 -12.00
CA SER A 427 5.59 8.79 -12.42
C SER A 427 4.51 8.20 -11.50
N TYR A 428 3.77 7.21 -12.00
CA TYR A 428 2.86 6.46 -11.14
C TYR A 428 3.62 5.75 -10.02
N GLY A 429 3.07 5.77 -8.81
CA GLY A 429 3.70 5.21 -7.62
C GLY A 429 2.72 4.38 -6.80
N PHE A 430 3.18 3.89 -5.66
CA PHE A 430 2.39 3.05 -4.75
C PHE A 430 1.88 3.87 -3.57
N HIS A 431 2.61 3.82 -2.45
CA HIS A 431 2.11 4.27 -1.16
C HIS A 431 2.64 5.63 -0.75
N GLY A 432 1.76 6.46 -0.18
CA GLY A 432 2.07 7.78 0.34
C GLY A 432 1.87 7.88 1.85
N LEU A 433 2.59 8.80 2.47
CA LEU A 433 2.43 9.19 3.87
C LEU A 433 2.61 10.70 4.03
N PHE A 434 1.92 11.30 4.99
CA PHE A 434 2.16 12.69 5.39
C PHE A 434 2.86 12.72 6.75
N VAL A 435 4.00 13.42 6.82
CA VAL A 435 4.75 13.69 8.04
C VAL A 435 4.41 15.09 8.50
N SER A 436 3.81 15.24 9.68
CA SER A 436 3.47 16.56 10.22
C SER A 436 4.71 17.37 10.57
N LYS A 437 4.55 18.69 10.71
CA LYS A 437 5.61 19.59 11.20
C LYS A 437 6.20 19.12 12.53
N ALA A 438 5.35 18.68 13.45
CA ALA A 438 5.77 18.19 14.76
C ALA A 438 6.63 16.93 14.64
N GLU A 439 6.24 16.00 13.77
CA GLU A 439 7.01 14.78 13.50
C GLU A 439 8.36 15.08 12.84
N LEU A 440 8.39 16.00 11.86
CA LEU A 440 9.63 16.41 11.21
C LEU A 440 10.63 17.02 12.19
N LEU A 441 10.17 17.87 13.12
CA LEU A 441 11.01 18.48 14.16
C LEU A 441 11.49 17.46 15.21
N SER A 442 10.79 16.34 15.36
CA SER A 442 11.14 15.27 16.30
C SER A 442 12.11 14.23 15.72
N GLN A 443 12.51 14.37 14.45
CA GLN A 443 13.46 13.46 13.80
C GLN A 443 14.77 13.40 14.60
N ARG A 444 15.12 12.20 15.07
CA ARG A 444 16.43 11.97 15.69
C ARG A 444 17.43 11.73 14.57
N ARG A 445 18.55 12.47 14.59
CA ARG A 445 19.71 12.10 13.77
C ARG A 445 20.28 10.82 14.37
N PHE A 446 20.35 9.75 13.59
CA PHE A 446 21.09 8.55 13.98
C PHE A 446 22.57 8.97 14.12
N SER A 447 23.11 8.83 15.33
CA SER A 447 24.51 9.11 15.65
C SER A 447 25.39 7.89 15.41
#